data_AF-A0A7Y4VGK9-F1
#
_entry.id   AF-A0A7Y4VGK9-F1
#
_cell.length_a   1.000
_cell.length_b   1.000
_cell.length_c   1.000
_cell.angle_alpha   90.00
_cell.angle_beta   90.00
_cell.angle_gamma   90.00
#
_symmetry.space_group_name_H-M   'P 1'
#
loop_
_entity.id
_entity.type
_entity.pdbx_description
1 polymer ?
#
loop_
_entity_poly.entity_id
_entity_poly.type
_entity_poly.pdbx_seq_one_letter_code
_entity_poly.pdbx_strand_id
1 'polypeptide(L)'
;FNTAQYDEALNNINRITPDFFAFKLDIKNLTVQIFYELGYFEEALSQIKSYKEYLRKDKLLNMEKRKRYFSFLKFTENLVLHRAGTKNTDIGYLRYRISTHKATAFKPWLMEKVMMLDTKAKRSA
;
A
#
# COMPACT_ATOMS: atom_id res chain seq x y z
N PHE A 1 -12.68 4.80 11.76
CA PHE A 1 -12.61 3.35 11.47
C PHE A 1 -11.88 2.70 12.63
N ASN A 2 -12.56 1.82 13.38
CA ASN A 2 -12.04 1.20 14.61
C ASN A 2 -11.21 -0.05 14.28
N THR A 3 -10.12 -0.24 15.02
CA THR A 3 -9.13 -1.33 14.88
C THR A 3 -9.74 -2.72 14.81
N ALA A 4 -10.83 -2.96 15.54
CA ALA A 4 -11.56 -4.23 15.54
C ALA A 4 -12.05 -4.69 14.16
N GLN A 5 -12.33 -3.77 13.22
CA GLN A 5 -12.79 -4.14 11.87
C GLN A 5 -11.67 -4.62 10.97
N TYR A 6 -10.42 -4.26 11.26
CA TYR A 6 -9.27 -4.67 10.46
C TYR A 6 -8.86 -6.12 10.73
N ASP A 7 -8.94 -6.56 11.98
CA ASP A 7 -8.68 -7.96 12.37
C ASP A 7 -9.75 -8.90 11.79
N GLU A 8 -11.01 -8.46 11.82
CA GLU A 8 -12.12 -9.18 11.20
C GLU A 8 -11.97 -9.24 9.67
N ALA A 9 -11.55 -8.14 9.02
CA ALA A 9 -11.23 -8.14 7.60
C ALA A 9 -10.09 -9.11 7.26
N LEU A 10 -9.05 -9.19 8.10
CA LEU A 10 -7.94 -10.13 7.91
C LEU A 10 -8.41 -11.58 8.02
N ASN A 11 -9.24 -11.88 9.02
CA ASN A 11 -9.84 -13.21 9.21
C ASN A 11 -10.73 -13.62 8.04
N ASN A 12 -11.54 -12.69 7.51
CA ASN A 12 -12.38 -12.95 6.35
C ASN A 12 -11.55 -13.17 5.08
N ILE A 13 -10.48 -12.40 4.89
CA ILE A 13 -9.54 -12.60 3.77
C ILE A 13 -8.90 -14.00 3.80
N ASN A 14 -8.50 -14.48 4.97
CA ASN A 14 -7.87 -15.80 5.13
C ASN A 14 -8.82 -16.98 4.84
N ARG A 15 -10.14 -16.74 4.84
CA ARG A 15 -11.17 -17.74 4.54
C ARG A 15 -11.52 -17.85 3.05
N ILE A 16 -11.04 -16.92 2.22
CA ILE A 16 -11.33 -16.93 0.78
C ILE A 16 -10.36 -17.88 0.08
N THR A 17 -10.86 -19.01 -0.44
CA THR A 17 -10.17 -19.83 -1.44
C THR A 17 -10.16 -19.10 -2.77
N PRO A 18 -9.01 -18.60 -3.27
CA PRO A 18 -9.01 -17.73 -4.44
C PRO A 18 -8.96 -18.59 -5.71
N ASP A 19 -10.13 -19.02 -6.17
CA ASP A 19 -10.28 -19.68 -7.47
C ASP A 19 -10.12 -18.68 -8.63
N PHE A 20 -10.30 -17.38 -8.36
CA PHE A 20 -10.12 -16.31 -9.32
C PHE A 20 -8.88 -15.46 -9.00
N PHE A 21 -7.93 -15.50 -9.93
CA PHE A 21 -6.67 -14.75 -9.92
C PHE A 21 -6.81 -13.24 -9.63
N ALA A 22 -7.90 -12.59 -10.07
CA ALA A 22 -8.16 -11.18 -9.81
C ALA A 22 -8.29 -10.89 -8.30
N PHE A 23 -8.97 -11.76 -7.54
CA PHE A 23 -9.14 -11.59 -6.09
C PHE A 23 -7.82 -11.69 -5.33
N LYS A 24 -6.83 -12.43 -5.84
CA LYS A 24 -5.50 -12.52 -5.19
C LYS A 24 -4.80 -11.17 -5.13
N LEU A 25 -4.95 -10.33 -6.16
CA LEU A 25 -4.34 -9.00 -6.18
C LEU A 25 -5.09 -8.07 -5.21
N ASP A 26 -6.42 -8.08 -5.25
CA ASP A 26 -7.25 -7.24 -4.38
C ASP A 26 -7.02 -7.57 -2.91
N ILE A 27 -6.97 -8.85 -2.56
CA ILE A 27 -6.59 -9.33 -1.22
C ILE A 27 -5.22 -8.78 -0.82
N LYS A 28 -4.19 -8.93 -1.66
CA LYS A 28 -2.84 -8.45 -1.33
C LYS A 28 -2.80 -6.93 -1.15
N ASN A 29 -3.55 -6.17 -1.94
CA ASN A 29 -3.66 -4.72 -1.77
C ASN A 29 -4.32 -4.36 -0.43
N LEU A 30 -5.45 -4.99 -0.12
CA LEU A 30 -6.16 -4.78 1.14
C LEU A 30 -5.28 -5.14 2.34
N THR A 31 -4.56 -6.26 2.30
CA THR A 31 -3.64 -6.66 3.37
C THR A 31 -2.58 -5.59 3.63
N VAL A 32 -1.95 -5.04 2.58
CA VAL A 32 -0.95 -3.99 2.73
C VAL A 32 -1.55 -2.71 3.33
N GLN A 33 -2.76 -2.33 2.91
CA GLN A 33 -3.46 -1.19 3.47
C GLN A 33 -3.78 -1.41 4.95
N ILE A 34 -4.32 -2.59 5.31
CA ILE A 34 -4.65 -2.95 6.69
C ILE A 34 -3.43 -2.86 7.60
N PHE A 35 -2.31 -3.47 7.21
CA PHE A 35 -1.07 -3.39 7.99
C PHE A 35 -0.57 -1.95 8.16
N TYR A 36 -0.73 -1.11 7.13
CA TYR A 36 -0.40 0.31 7.26
C TYR A 36 -1.30 1.04 8.26
N GLU A 37 -2.61 0.81 8.23
CA GLU A 37 -3.56 1.47 9.16
C GLU A 37 -3.35 1.02 10.61
N LEU A 38 -3.06 -0.27 10.82
CA LEU A 38 -2.79 -0.85 12.13
C LEU A 38 -1.42 -0.47 12.71
N GLY A 39 -0.52 0.09 11.90
CA GLY A 39 0.85 0.40 12.32
C GLY A 39 1.79 -0.81 12.35
N TYR A 40 1.37 -1.94 11.77
CA TYR A 40 2.14 -3.17 11.61
C TYR A 40 3.13 -3.01 10.44
N PHE A 41 4.14 -2.17 10.64
CA PHE A 41 5.03 -1.72 9.57
C PHE A 41 5.97 -2.81 9.07
N GLU A 42 6.44 -3.71 9.93
CA GLU A 42 7.30 -4.82 9.51
C GLU A 42 6.54 -5.81 8.63
N GLU A 43 5.30 -6.14 9.02
CA GLU A 43 4.37 -6.97 8.28
C GLU A 43 4.00 -6.33 6.95
N ALA A 44 3.76 -5.01 6.94
CA ALA A 44 3.52 -4.25 5.71
C ALA A 44 4.71 -4.35 4.75
N LEU A 45 5.94 -4.17 5.23
CA LEU A 45 7.15 -4.28 4.40
C LEU A 45 7.37 -5.70 3.88
N SER A 46 7.18 -6.71 4.73
CA SER A 46 7.24 -8.12 4.35
C SER A 46 6.22 -8.46 3.27
N GLN A 47 4.98 -8.00 3.43
CA GLN A 47 3.92 -8.20 2.46
C GLN A 47 4.17 -7.44 1.14
N ILE A 48 4.69 -6.22 1.20
CA ILE A 48 5.09 -5.46 0.01
C ILE A 48 6.17 -6.23 -0.76
N LYS A 49 7.18 -6.77 -0.07
CA LYS A 49 8.25 -7.56 -0.68
C LYS A 49 7.69 -8.81 -1.36
N SER A 50 6.86 -9.59 -0.65
CA SER A 50 6.24 -10.80 -1.18
C SER A 50 5.34 -10.50 -2.39
N TYR A 51 4.63 -9.37 -2.36
CA TYR A 51 3.76 -8.96 -3.45
C TYR A 51 4.57 -8.50 -4.68
N LYS A 52 5.66 -7.76 -4.51
CA LYS A 52 6.57 -7.45 -5.63
C LYS A 52 7.10 -8.71 -6.30
N GLU A 53 7.51 -9.73 -5.53
CA GLU A 53 7.95 -11.02 -6.06
C GLU A 53 6.85 -11.74 -6.84
N TYR A 54 5.62 -11.76 -6.31
CA TYR A 54 4.46 -12.31 -7.00
C TYR A 54 4.24 -11.63 -8.35
N LEU A 55 4.23 -10.30 -8.40
CA LEU A 55 4.04 -9.53 -9.64
C LEU A 55 5.15 -9.76 -10.68
N ARG A 56 6.38 -10.10 -10.26
CA ARG A 56 7.49 -10.42 -11.19
C ARG A 56 7.26 -11.75 -11.89
N LYS A 57 6.81 -12.76 -11.15
CA LYS A 57 6.67 -14.15 -11.62
C LYS A 57 5.43 -14.37 -12.48
N ASP A 58 4.45 -13.50 -12.33
CA ASP A 58 3.12 -13.68 -12.89
C ASP A 58 3.00 -13.29 -14.37
N LYS A 59 3.13 -14.27 -15.27
CA LYS A 59 3.07 -14.07 -16.73
C LYS A 59 1.67 -13.68 -17.26
N LEU A 60 0.60 -13.90 -16.48
CA LEU A 60 -0.77 -13.64 -16.91
C LEU A 60 -1.18 -12.18 -16.70
N LEU A 61 -0.44 -11.44 -15.88
CA LEU A 61 -0.71 -10.03 -15.63
C LEU A 61 -0.19 -9.16 -16.78
N ASN A 62 -1.07 -8.41 -17.42
CA ASN A 62 -0.67 -7.46 -18.46
C ASN A 62 0.34 -6.43 -17.91
N MET A 63 1.25 -5.96 -18.78
CA MET A 63 2.38 -5.13 -18.38
C MET A 63 1.93 -3.80 -17.74
N GLU A 64 0.83 -3.22 -18.21
CA GLU A 64 0.30 -1.97 -17.67
C GLU A 64 -0.25 -2.13 -16.25
N LYS A 65 -1.08 -3.15 -16.00
CA LYS A 65 -1.56 -3.51 -14.66
C LYS A 65 -0.38 -3.77 -13.73
N ARG A 66 0.64 -4.48 -14.21
CA ARG A 66 1.87 -4.74 -13.44
C ARG A 66 2.53 -3.44 -12.99
N LYS A 67 2.74 -2.51 -13.93
CA LYS A 67 3.31 -1.19 -13.64
C LYS A 67 2.48 -0.43 -12.60
N ARG A 68 1.14 -0.44 -12.71
CA ARG A 68 0.24 0.23 -11.76
C ARG A 68 0.41 -0.30 -10.32
N TYR A 69 0.48 -1.63 -10.16
CA TYR A 69 0.67 -2.23 -8.84
C TYR A 69 2.09 -2.02 -8.30
N PHE A 70 3.12 -2.09 -9.14
CA PHE A 70 4.48 -1.76 -8.70
C PHE A 70 4.61 -0.33 -8.21
N SER A 71 4.00 0.63 -8.92
CA SER A 71 3.99 2.02 -8.48
C SER A 71 3.25 2.18 -7.16
N PHE A 72 2.10 1.52 -6.99
CA PHE A 72 1.38 1.49 -5.70
C PHE A 72 2.29 1.00 -4.58
N LEU A 73 2.88 -0.20 -4.73
CA LEU A 73 3.76 -0.80 -3.72
C LEU A 73 4.97 0.06 -3.39
N LYS A 74 5.56 0.74 -4.39
CA LYS A 74 6.68 1.66 -4.17
C LYS A 74 6.27 2.89 -3.36
N PHE A 75 5.10 3.46 -3.63
CA PHE A 75 4.61 4.60 -2.86
C PHE A 75 4.23 4.19 -1.44
N THR A 76 3.54 3.07 -1.27
CA THR A 76 3.17 2.55 0.05
C THR A 76 4.41 2.21 0.89
N GLU A 77 5.45 1.62 0.31
CA GLU A 77 6.72 1.36 1.00
C GLU A 77 7.35 2.66 1.55
N ASN A 78 7.37 3.74 0.77
CA ASN A 78 7.87 5.03 1.26
C ASN A 78 7.00 5.58 2.40
N LEU A 79 5.67 5.43 2.33
CA LEU A 79 4.77 5.85 3.41
C LEU A 79 5.00 5.03 4.69
N VAL A 80 5.19 3.72 4.57
CA VAL A 80 5.49 2.80 5.68
C VAL A 80 6.82 3.19 6.33
N LEU A 81 7.89 3.31 5.54
CA LEU A 81 9.22 3.66 6.05
C LEU A 81 9.26 5.05 6.71
N HIS A 82 8.49 6.00 6.19
CA HIS A 82 8.35 7.32 6.83
C HIS A 82 7.63 7.20 8.17
N ARG A 83 6.48 6.51 8.23
CA ARG A 83 5.73 6.34 9.48
C ARG A 83 6.45 5.51 10.54
N ALA A 84 7.27 4.54 10.13
CA ALA A 84 8.10 3.75 11.00
C ALA A 84 9.32 4.52 11.55
N GLY A 85 9.56 5.75 11.08
CA GLY A 85 10.74 6.54 11.47
C GLY A 85 12.06 6.04 10.87
N THR A 86 12.03 5.03 10.02
CA THR A 86 13.23 4.40 9.44
C THR A 86 13.82 5.18 8.26
N LYS A 87 13.03 6.05 7.63
CA LYS A 87 13.47 6.86 6.49
C LYS A 87 12.83 8.24 6.52
N ASN A 88 13.66 9.28 6.53
CA ASN A 88 13.17 10.64 6.37
C ASN A 88 12.78 10.88 4.90
N THR A 89 11.51 10.64 4.61
CA THR A 89 10.93 10.86 3.27
C THR A 89 10.35 12.26 3.20
N ASP A 90 10.77 13.04 2.20
CA ASP A 90 10.12 14.31 1.86
C ASP A 90 8.67 14.06 1.41
N ILE A 91 7.73 14.39 2.29
CA ILE A 91 6.30 14.18 2.09
C ILE A 91 5.74 15.08 0.98
N GLY A 92 6.28 16.30 0.82
CA GLY A 92 5.90 17.20 -0.25
C GLY A 92 6.29 16.63 -1.62
N TYR A 93 7.53 16.16 -1.74
CA TYR A 93 7.99 15.49 -2.95
C TYR A 93 7.24 14.19 -3.21
N LEU A 94 6.98 13.37 -2.18
CA LEU A 94 6.20 12.13 -2.31
C LEU A 94 4.78 12.42 -2.81
N ARG A 95 4.12 13.46 -2.28
CA ARG A 95 2.79 13.89 -2.73
C ARG A 95 2.81 14.31 -4.20
N TYR A 96 3.78 15.12 -4.62
CA TYR A 96 3.97 15.51 -6.01
C TYR A 96 4.17 14.29 -6.93
N ARG A 97 4.98 13.33 -6.49
CA ARG A 97 5.23 12.09 -7.24
C ARG A 97 3.97 11.24 -7.39
N ILE A 98 3.13 11.14 -6.36
CA ILE A 98 1.86 10.40 -6.43
C ILE A 98 0.88 11.11 -7.36
N SER A 99 0.76 12.44 -7.26
CA SER A 99 -0.20 13.23 -8.05
C SER A 99 0.13 13.23 -9.54
N THR A 100 1.41 13.31 -9.91
CA THR A 100 1.87 13.36 -11.32
C THR A 100 2.03 11.98 -11.96
N HIS A 101 2.09 10.90 -11.17
CA HIS A 101 2.20 9.55 -11.74
C HIS A 101 0.90 9.18 -12.47
N LYS A 102 1.02 8.94 -13.80
CA LYS A 102 -0.11 8.69 -14.71
C LYS A 102 -0.95 7.47 -14.32
N ALA A 103 -0.31 6.40 -13.87
CA ALA A 103 -0.99 5.13 -13.64
C ALA A 103 -0.47 4.45 -12.36
N THR A 104 -1.21 4.60 -11.27
CA THR A 104 -0.91 3.99 -9.97
C THR A 104 -2.19 3.36 -9.43
N ALA A 105 -2.13 2.10 -9.02
CA ALA A 105 -3.28 1.47 -8.37
C ALA A 105 -3.59 2.19 -7.04
N PHE A 106 -4.87 2.30 -6.67
CA PHE A 106 -5.31 2.89 -5.40
C PHE A 106 -4.75 4.31 -5.13
N LYS A 107 -4.62 5.12 -6.18
CA LYS A 107 -4.15 6.52 -6.09
C LYS A 107 -4.95 7.37 -5.08
N PRO A 108 -6.29 7.26 -4.97
CA PRO A 108 -7.04 8.01 -3.95
C PRO A 108 -6.57 7.72 -2.53
N TRP A 109 -6.37 6.44 -2.18
CA TRP A 109 -5.88 6.04 -0.86
C TRP A 109 -4.46 6.57 -0.60
N LEU A 110 -3.54 6.46 -1.56
CA LEU A 110 -2.19 7.03 -1.43
C LEU A 110 -2.21 8.55 -1.20
N MET A 111 -3.08 9.26 -1.91
CA MET A 111 -3.24 10.71 -1.77
C MET A 111 -3.80 11.08 -0.39
N GLU A 112 -4.78 10.34 0.10
CA GLU A 112 -5.31 10.52 1.45
C GLU A 112 -4.19 10.40 2.50
N LYS A 113 -3.41 9.31 2.46
CA LYS A 113 -2.38 9.06 3.47
C LYS A 113 -1.23 10.05 3.43
N VAL A 114 -0.77 10.44 2.24
CA VAL A 114 0.29 11.45 2.13
C VAL A 114 -0.19 12.83 2.60
N MET A 115 -1.46 13.20 2.36
CA MET A 115 -2.03 14.47 2.85
C MET A 115 -2.21 14.49 4.37
N MET A 116 -2.56 13.37 4.98
CA MET A 116 -2.62 13.25 6.44
C MET A 116 -1.23 13.48 7.07
N LEU A 117 -0.17 12.98 6.46
CA LEU A 117 1.21 13.19 6.94
C LEU A 117 1.68 14.64 6.76
N ASP A 118 1.39 15.26 5.60
CA ASP A 118 1.72 16.67 5.32
C ASP A 118 1.05 17.63 6.34
N THR A 119 -0.22 17.34 6.69
CA THR A 119 -0.97 18.14 7.66
C THR A 119 -0.41 18.02 9.08
N LYS A 120 0.07 16.83 9.47
CA LYS A 120 0.71 16.62 10.77
C LYS A 120 2.04 17.37 10.87
N ALA A 121 2.86 17.31 9.81
CA ALA A 121 4.15 18.00 9.77
C ALA A 121 4.02 19.52 9.95
N LYS A 122 2.97 20.13 9.38
CA LYS A 122 2.68 21.58 9.49
C LYS A 122 2.14 22.02 10.85
N ARG A 123 1.69 21.09 11.70
CA ARG A 123 1.19 21.40 13.06
C ARG A 123 2.27 21.26 14.14
N SER A 124 3.38 20.60 13.82
CA SER A 124 4.52 20.36 14.71
C SER A 124 5.71 21.29 14.44
N ALA A 125 5.56 22.25 13.52
CA ALA A 125 6.50 23.31 13.18
C ALA A 125 5.89 24.66 13.56
#